data_AF-A0A1G0FC29-F1
#
_entry.id   AF-A0A1G0FC29-F1
#
_cell.length_a   1.000
_cell.length_b   1.000
_cell.length_c   1.000
_cell.angle_alpha   90.00
_cell.angle_beta   90.00
_cell.angle_gamma   90.00
#
_symmetry.space_group_name_H-M   'P 1'
#
loop_
_entity.id
_entity.type
_entity.pdbx_description
1 polymer ?
#
loop_
_entity_poly.entity_id
_entity_poly.type
_entity_poly.pdbx_seq_one_letter_code
_entity_poly.pdbx_strand_id
1 'polypeptide(L)'
;MLPIQRLRQLIQTALDNYDRDRGWLRRAQPEDLIAKIIARLMNRQIGDPPSIHRLREILRGFPADADDQAIASSEQLWPLIDCLYNTPRAAPPSLTTTIIDQLQHDLSAQFPTHIAEAFDDLQQAGILNQENVTAIVQHPQHAQNIAQVFAVLQRAGILNPENREALLQHPEHAKHIAKAFLYLQRANILNLENREAMLQHPQDAENIAEAFIYLQRANILNPENRAALLQHPEHAKHIAKAFLYLQQDNILNLENRAATVQHPQDAENIAQAFVYLQRANILNLENREAMLQHPQQARDIAQVFLYLQHVGMFDPKNRAVILSRPQHAEDIARAFRDLHRTRILNQANVTLLLQHAQYAEEIARAFALLQRASILTPENRAAILQHPKRAVGLGSAIYALARGKILDQGNLDKLLAEPTRALLIARELGGKADTYDPAIQDFNEIQNAACFFHCSNASTILPPEIRAKIAAHAAGNLDWESAFAIATASLNVGDARTEDAGASTTYGAGGAPSLSAPR
;
A
#
# COMPACT_ATOMS: atom_id res chain seq x y z
N MET A 1 8.87 35.17 11.65
CA MET A 1 8.66 35.44 13.08
C MET A 1 8.15 36.86 13.25
N LEU A 2 7.51 37.17 14.38
CA LEU A 2 6.81 38.45 14.61
C LEU A 2 7.74 39.57 15.11
N PRO A 3 7.68 40.79 14.53
CA PRO A 3 8.36 41.95 15.09
C PRO A 3 7.79 42.34 16.46
N ILE A 4 8.67 42.73 17.39
CA ILE A 4 8.30 43.17 18.75
C ILE A 4 7.32 44.34 18.72
N GLN A 5 7.55 45.32 17.83
CA GLN A 5 6.64 46.46 17.69
C GLN A 5 5.23 46.06 17.27
N ARG A 6 5.11 45.04 16.40
CA ARG A 6 3.80 44.54 15.96
C ARG A 6 3.03 43.90 17.12
N LEU A 7 3.72 43.11 17.95
CA LEU A 7 3.13 42.54 19.17
C LEU A 7 2.70 43.63 20.15
N ARG A 8 3.55 44.64 20.36
CA ARG A 8 3.24 45.81 21.21
C ARG A 8 1.98 46.52 20.71
N GLN A 9 1.88 46.76 19.41
CA GLN A 9 0.72 47.41 18.78
C GLN A 9 -0.57 46.62 18.97
N LEU A 10 -0.53 45.29 18.82
CA LEU A 10 -1.68 44.42 19.03
C LEU A 10 -2.18 44.46 20.47
N ILE A 11 -1.27 44.31 21.44
CA ILE A 11 -1.61 44.36 22.86
C ILE A 11 -2.15 45.74 23.23
N GLN A 12 -1.52 46.82 22.76
CA GLN A 12 -1.98 48.19 22.99
C GLN A 12 -3.38 48.42 22.44
N THR A 13 -3.65 47.98 21.19
CA THR A 13 -4.96 48.13 20.56
C THR A 13 -6.04 47.37 21.33
N ALA A 14 -5.76 46.14 21.78
CA ALA A 14 -6.68 45.36 22.60
C ALA A 14 -6.98 46.04 23.95
N LEU A 15 -5.96 46.59 24.61
CA LEU A 15 -6.11 47.33 25.87
C LEU A 15 -6.88 48.65 25.69
N ASP A 16 -6.66 49.37 24.59
CA ASP A 16 -7.38 50.61 24.28
C ASP A 16 -8.86 50.34 24.00
N ASN A 17 -9.18 49.25 23.29
CA ASN A 17 -10.56 48.80 23.08
C ASN A 17 -11.23 48.40 24.41
N TYR A 18 -10.52 47.63 25.25
CA TYR A 18 -11.01 47.30 26.59
C TYR A 18 -11.29 48.56 27.42
N ASP A 19 -10.37 49.53 27.41
CA ASP A 19 -10.51 50.78 28.15
C ASP A 19 -11.68 51.63 27.65
N ARG A 20 -11.91 51.65 26.33
CA ARG A 20 -13.04 52.33 25.69
C ARG A 20 -14.37 51.73 26.12
N ASP A 21 -14.50 50.41 26.06
CA ASP A 21 -15.76 49.69 26.33
C ASP A 21 -16.08 49.57 27.83
N ARG A 22 -15.04 49.64 28.66
CA ARG A 22 -15.18 49.70 30.12
C ARG A 22 -15.67 51.07 30.60
N GLY A 23 -15.31 52.15 29.90
CA GLY A 23 -15.81 53.50 30.15
C GLY A 23 -15.50 54.04 31.55
N TRP A 24 -16.48 54.69 32.19
CA TRP A 24 -16.32 55.39 33.48
C TRP A 24 -15.93 54.47 34.65
N LEU A 25 -16.31 53.18 34.60
CA LEU A 25 -16.00 52.18 35.64
C LEU A 25 -14.49 51.95 35.84
N ARG A 26 -13.63 52.47 34.95
CA ARG A 26 -12.17 52.45 35.08
C ARG A 26 -11.64 53.41 36.14
N ARG A 27 -12.24 54.60 36.28
CA ARG A 27 -11.74 55.69 37.14
C ARG A 27 -12.32 55.67 38.54
N ALA A 28 -13.34 54.84 38.73
CA ALA A 28 -14.02 54.70 39.99
C ALA A 28 -13.12 53.96 40.98
N GLN A 29 -12.89 54.58 42.13
CA GLN A 29 -12.13 53.94 43.20
C GLN A 29 -12.88 52.68 43.67
N PRO A 30 -12.18 51.62 44.10
CA PRO A 30 -12.82 50.42 44.67
C PRO A 30 -13.70 50.71 45.89
N GLU A 31 -13.65 51.92 46.44
CA GLU A 31 -14.45 52.38 47.57
C GLU A 31 -15.70 53.17 47.15
N ASP A 32 -15.80 53.59 45.88
CA ASP A 32 -16.93 54.35 45.36
C ASP A 32 -18.20 53.47 45.31
N LEU A 33 -19.16 53.80 46.18
CA LEU A 33 -20.40 53.07 46.35
C LEU A 33 -21.27 53.11 45.08
N ILE A 34 -21.26 54.23 44.35
CA ILE A 34 -22.01 54.40 43.10
C ILE A 34 -21.39 53.51 42.03
N ALA A 35 -20.06 53.45 41.97
CA ALA A 35 -19.37 52.54 41.08
C ALA A 35 -19.62 51.07 41.39
N LYS A 36 -19.69 50.69 42.67
CA LYS A 36 -20.07 49.31 43.08
C LYS A 36 -21.47 48.97 42.61
N ILE A 37 -22.42 49.89 42.78
CA ILE A 37 -23.81 49.68 42.37
C ILE A 37 -23.90 49.56 40.85
N ILE A 38 -23.30 50.47 40.09
CA ILE A 38 -23.29 50.44 38.62
C ILE A 38 -22.56 49.18 38.11
N ALA A 39 -21.42 48.83 38.69
CA ALA A 39 -20.68 47.62 38.34
C ALA A 39 -21.55 46.37 38.56
N ARG A 40 -22.26 46.26 39.70
CA ARG A 40 -23.16 45.14 40.00
C ARG A 40 -24.36 45.10 39.05
N LEU A 41 -24.95 46.26 38.72
CA LEU A 41 -26.06 46.37 37.77
C LEU A 41 -25.67 45.98 36.35
N MET A 42 -24.42 46.24 35.96
CA MET A 42 -23.86 45.88 34.65
C MET A 42 -23.21 44.49 34.63
N ASN A 43 -23.24 43.76 35.75
CA ASN A 43 -22.51 42.50 35.96
C ASN A 43 -20.98 42.60 35.62
N ARG A 44 -20.36 43.72 36.01
CA ARG A 44 -18.93 44.02 35.82
C ARG A 44 -18.21 44.08 37.16
N GLN A 45 -16.91 43.74 37.19
CA GLN A 45 -16.05 43.95 38.37
C GLN A 45 -15.40 45.34 38.35
N ILE A 46 -15.06 45.88 39.53
CA ILE A 46 -14.22 47.09 39.66
C ILE A 46 -12.76 46.66 39.67
N GLY A 47 -11.90 47.36 38.91
CA GLY A 47 -10.48 47.02 38.75
C GLY A 47 -10.19 46.02 37.62
N ASP A 48 -8.98 46.02 37.08
CA ASP A 48 -8.63 45.14 35.96
C ASP A 48 -8.70 43.67 36.38
N PRO A 49 -9.41 42.81 35.61
CA PRO A 49 -9.32 41.38 35.78
C PRO A 49 -7.86 40.92 35.67
N PRO A 50 -7.48 39.79 36.30
CA PRO A 50 -6.10 39.30 36.28
C PRO A 50 -5.48 39.23 34.88
N SER A 51 -6.24 38.79 33.87
CA SER A 51 -5.78 38.71 32.48
C SER A 51 -5.43 40.07 31.88
N ILE A 52 -6.23 41.11 32.15
CA ILE A 52 -5.98 42.47 31.66
C ILE A 52 -4.77 43.08 32.36
N HIS A 53 -4.65 42.88 33.69
CA HIS A 53 -3.47 43.31 34.43
C HIS A 53 -2.20 42.67 33.85
N ARG A 54 -2.24 41.37 33.59
CA ARG A 54 -1.13 40.61 33.00
C ARG A 54 -0.75 41.12 31.61
N LEU A 55 -1.73 41.43 30.74
CA LEU A 55 -1.46 42.04 29.43
C LEU A 55 -0.75 43.39 29.56
N ARG A 56 -1.12 44.23 30.54
CA ARG A 56 -0.42 45.50 30.79
C ARG A 56 1.02 45.29 31.25
N GLU A 57 1.28 44.28 32.07
CA GLU A 57 2.64 43.92 32.49
C GLU A 57 3.49 43.43 31.32
N ILE A 58 2.92 42.56 30.48
CA ILE A 58 3.56 42.08 29.25
C ILE A 58 3.90 43.25 28.33
N LEU A 59 2.97 44.18 28.12
CA LEU A 59 3.19 45.38 27.31
C LEU A 59 4.35 46.24 27.85
N ARG A 60 4.45 46.40 29.18
CA ARG A 60 5.56 47.14 29.82
C ARG A 60 6.91 46.43 29.67
N GLY A 61 6.91 45.10 29.59
CA GLY A 61 8.11 44.30 29.37
C GLY A 61 8.67 44.41 27.95
N PHE A 62 7.87 44.81 26.97
CA PHE A 62 8.37 45.05 25.61
C PHE A 62 9.11 46.40 25.51
N PRO A 63 10.34 46.45 24.96
CA PRO A 63 11.07 47.69 24.77
C PRO A 63 10.29 48.66 23.87
N ALA A 64 10.15 49.91 24.32
CA ALA A 64 9.45 50.95 23.56
C ALA A 64 10.23 51.38 22.32
N ASP A 65 11.56 51.34 22.40
CA ASP A 65 12.49 51.76 21.36
C ASP A 65 13.10 50.56 20.62
N ALA A 66 12.39 49.42 20.60
CA ALA A 66 12.83 48.24 19.86
C ALA A 66 12.92 48.61 18.37
N ASP A 67 14.01 48.21 17.72
CA ASP A 67 14.16 48.28 16.27
C ASP A 67 12.92 47.65 15.60
N ASP A 68 12.36 48.32 14.59
CA ASP A 68 11.22 47.85 13.79
C ASP A 68 11.44 46.43 13.24
N GLN A 69 12.70 46.01 13.08
CA GLN A 69 13.08 44.67 12.62
C GLN A 69 13.36 43.65 13.73
N ALA A 70 13.36 44.06 15.01
CA ALA A 70 13.65 43.17 16.12
C ALA A 70 12.56 42.09 16.27
N ILE A 71 12.95 40.84 16.05
CA ILE A 71 12.07 39.67 16.13
C ILE A 71 11.92 39.25 17.61
N ALA A 72 10.69 38.98 18.02
CA ALA A 72 10.42 38.49 19.37
C ALA A 72 10.97 37.06 19.58
N SER A 73 11.72 36.86 20.65
CA SER A 73 12.19 35.52 21.07
C SER A 73 11.04 34.69 21.64
N SER A 74 11.23 33.37 21.80
CA SER A 74 10.24 32.51 22.46
C SER A 74 9.99 32.93 23.92
N GLU A 75 11.02 33.41 24.63
CA GLU A 75 10.90 33.96 25.98
C GLU A 75 10.04 35.22 26.04
N GLN A 76 10.10 36.06 25.00
CA GLN A 76 9.28 37.27 24.88
C GLN A 76 7.85 36.96 24.44
N LEU A 77 7.66 35.92 23.61
CA LEU A 77 6.35 35.46 23.15
C LEU A 77 5.58 34.69 24.23
N TRP A 78 6.28 33.91 25.06
CA TRP A 78 5.65 33.00 26.02
C TRP A 78 4.67 33.69 26.99
N PRO A 79 5.01 34.81 27.66
CA PRO A 79 4.07 35.48 28.56
C PRO A 79 2.74 35.84 27.89
N LEU A 80 2.78 36.26 26.62
CA LEU A 80 1.59 36.57 25.84
C LEU A 80 0.80 35.31 25.49
N ILE A 81 1.48 34.26 25.00
CA ILE A 81 0.83 32.99 24.66
C ILE A 81 0.18 32.36 25.91
N ASP A 82 0.89 32.31 27.04
CA ASP A 82 0.35 31.79 28.30
C ASP A 82 -0.86 32.59 28.77
N CYS A 83 -0.81 33.92 28.66
CA CYS A 83 -1.94 34.78 29.00
C CYS A 83 -3.17 34.52 28.13
N LEU A 84 -2.99 34.26 26.84
CA LEU A 84 -4.11 34.10 25.90
C LEU A 84 -4.69 32.68 25.90
N TYR A 85 -3.85 31.66 26.04
CA TYR A 85 -4.26 30.27 25.86
C TYR A 85 -4.51 29.53 27.19
N ASN A 86 -3.76 29.83 28.26
CA ASN A 86 -3.85 29.07 29.52
C ASN A 86 -4.70 29.76 30.58
N THR A 87 -5.09 31.02 30.39
CA THR A 87 -5.89 31.74 31.38
C THR A 87 -7.35 31.24 31.35
N PRO A 88 -7.92 30.81 32.49
CA PRO A 88 -9.32 30.40 32.56
C PRO A 88 -10.24 31.53 32.07
N ARG A 89 -11.07 31.23 31.07
CA ARG A 89 -12.04 32.20 30.56
C ARG A 89 -13.19 32.33 31.55
N ALA A 90 -13.56 33.58 31.88
CA ALA A 90 -14.81 33.84 32.58
C ALA A 90 -16.00 33.40 31.70
N ALA A 91 -17.10 33.00 32.33
CA ALA A 91 -18.32 32.61 31.61
C ALA A 91 -18.73 33.70 30.59
N PRO A 92 -18.94 33.36 29.31
CA PRO A 92 -19.43 34.31 28.32
C PRO A 92 -20.81 34.86 28.72
N PRO A 93 -21.13 36.14 28.41
CA PRO A 93 -20.34 37.13 27.67
C PRO A 93 -19.67 38.15 28.60
N SER A 94 -18.38 37.97 28.93
CA SER A 94 -17.61 38.98 29.64
C SER A 94 -16.78 39.83 28.67
N LEU A 95 -16.69 41.14 28.89
CA LEU A 95 -15.84 42.04 28.08
C LEU A 95 -14.39 41.55 28.02
N THR A 96 -13.89 41.00 29.13
CA THR A 96 -12.55 40.40 29.21
C THR A 96 -12.41 39.23 28.26
N THR A 97 -13.38 38.32 28.23
CA THR A 97 -13.38 37.17 27.31
C THR A 97 -13.37 37.68 25.87
N THR A 98 -14.22 38.64 25.50
CA THR A 98 -14.25 39.20 24.14
C THR A 98 -12.92 39.81 23.72
N ILE A 99 -12.25 40.58 24.59
CA ILE A 99 -10.96 41.20 24.28
C ILE A 99 -9.83 40.17 24.18
N ILE A 100 -9.80 39.18 25.08
CA ILE A 100 -8.81 38.10 25.02
C ILE A 100 -9.00 37.26 23.75
N ASP A 101 -10.24 36.92 23.39
CA ASP A 101 -10.56 36.14 22.20
C ASP A 101 -10.18 36.89 20.92
N GLN A 102 -10.46 38.19 20.85
CA GLN A 102 -10.06 39.04 19.73
C GLN A 102 -8.54 39.14 19.64
N LEU A 103 -7.83 39.37 20.76
CA LEU A 103 -6.38 39.45 20.76
C LEU A 103 -5.73 38.12 20.38
N GLN A 104 -6.28 36.99 20.85
CA GLN A 104 -5.83 35.66 20.43
C GLN A 104 -6.03 35.46 18.93
N HIS A 105 -7.18 35.86 18.38
CA HIS A 105 -7.46 35.79 16.94
C HIS A 105 -6.48 36.66 16.15
N ASP A 106 -6.29 37.92 16.54
CA ASP A 106 -5.41 38.88 15.87
C ASP A 106 -3.95 38.44 15.92
N LEU A 107 -3.51 37.89 17.06
CA LEU A 107 -2.18 37.32 17.24
C LEU A 107 -1.98 36.09 16.34
N SER A 108 -2.96 35.19 16.31
CA SER A 108 -2.90 33.97 15.47
C SER A 108 -2.82 34.33 13.99
N ALA A 109 -3.52 35.38 13.56
CA ALA A 109 -3.45 35.91 12.20
C ALA A 109 -2.07 36.51 11.83
N GLN A 110 -1.20 36.79 12.80
CA GLN A 110 0.17 37.21 12.52
C GLN A 110 1.15 36.03 12.33
N PHE A 111 0.76 34.83 12.72
CA PHE A 111 1.56 33.63 12.51
C PHE A 111 1.20 32.96 11.19
N PRO A 112 2.14 32.27 10.53
CA PRO A 112 1.79 31.26 9.53
C PRO A 112 0.77 30.27 10.12
N THR A 113 -0.22 29.86 9.32
CA THR A 113 -1.33 29.01 9.76
C THR A 113 -0.88 27.77 10.53
N HIS A 114 0.17 27.08 10.06
CA HIS A 114 0.72 25.89 10.70
C HIS A 114 1.34 26.12 12.09
N ILE A 115 1.77 27.35 12.41
CA ILE A 115 2.27 27.69 13.76
C ILE A 115 1.10 27.96 14.71
N ALA A 116 0.08 28.68 14.25
CA ALA A 116 -1.13 28.92 15.04
C ALA A 116 -1.83 27.59 15.38
N GLU A 117 -2.03 26.73 14.38
CA GLU A 117 -2.58 25.38 14.57
C GLU A 117 -1.74 24.53 15.54
N ALA A 118 -0.41 24.67 15.51
CA ALA A 118 0.46 23.98 16.46
C ALA A 118 0.23 24.42 17.92
N PHE A 119 -0.02 25.70 18.17
CA PHE A 119 -0.35 26.17 19.52
C PHE A 119 -1.72 25.65 19.98
N ASP A 120 -2.72 25.63 19.10
CA ASP A 120 -4.03 25.05 19.39
C ASP A 120 -3.92 23.54 19.71
N ASP A 121 -3.15 22.79 18.92
CA ASP A 121 -2.92 21.35 19.14
C ASP A 121 -2.25 21.09 20.51
N LEU A 122 -1.23 21.89 20.87
CA LEU A 122 -0.57 21.80 22.18
C LEU A 122 -1.50 22.16 23.33
N GLN A 123 -2.36 23.18 23.15
CA GLN A 123 -3.35 23.59 24.15
C GLN A 123 -4.39 22.49 24.38
N GLN A 124 -4.95 21.94 23.30
CA GLN A 124 -5.93 20.86 23.35
C GLN A 124 -5.36 19.59 23.99
N ALA A 125 -4.06 19.33 23.80
CA ALA A 125 -3.35 18.25 24.44
C ALA A 125 -2.95 18.54 25.90
N GLY A 126 -3.22 19.74 26.41
CA GLY A 126 -2.89 20.15 27.79
C GLY A 126 -1.38 20.30 28.04
N ILE A 127 -0.59 20.54 27.00
CA ILE A 127 0.88 20.62 27.06
C ILE A 127 1.43 21.93 26.49
N LEU A 128 0.60 22.97 26.35
CA LEU A 128 1.07 24.28 25.93
C LEU A 128 1.86 24.95 27.07
N ASN A 129 3.19 24.87 26.98
CA ASN A 129 4.14 25.46 27.92
C ASN A 129 5.28 26.18 27.18
N GLN A 130 6.13 26.91 27.91
CA GLN A 130 7.24 27.66 27.34
C GLN A 130 8.20 26.80 26.51
N GLU A 131 8.47 25.59 26.97
CA GLU A 131 9.40 24.66 26.31
C GLU A 131 8.86 24.21 24.95
N ASN A 132 7.58 23.80 24.89
CA ASN A 132 6.94 23.41 23.64
C ASN A 132 6.76 24.60 22.70
N VAL A 133 6.44 25.80 23.21
CA VAL A 133 6.40 27.02 22.39
C VAL A 133 7.78 27.33 21.80
N THR A 134 8.85 27.16 22.59
CA THR A 134 10.22 27.34 22.12
C THR A 134 10.55 26.38 20.99
N ALA A 135 10.18 25.11 21.12
CA ALA A 135 10.36 24.12 20.06
C ALA A 135 9.61 24.50 18.76
N ILE A 136 8.36 24.94 18.87
CA ILE A 136 7.56 25.40 17.72
C ILE A 136 8.20 26.60 17.01
N VAL A 137 8.68 27.57 17.80
CA VAL A 137 9.29 28.79 17.27
C VAL A 137 10.66 28.51 16.65
N GLN A 138 11.45 27.59 17.21
CA GLN A 138 12.76 27.20 16.67
C GLN A 138 12.67 26.39 15.38
N HIS A 139 11.59 25.61 15.21
CA HIS A 139 11.38 24.77 14.03
C HIS A 139 10.07 25.11 13.30
N PRO A 140 9.93 26.35 12.77
CA PRO A 140 8.65 26.84 12.26
C PRO A 140 8.10 25.99 11.10
N GLN A 141 8.97 25.49 10.22
CA GLN A 141 8.58 24.65 9.07
C GLN A 141 7.99 23.29 9.48
N HIS A 142 8.25 22.84 10.70
CA HIS A 142 7.79 21.57 11.24
C HIS A 142 6.88 21.73 12.46
N ALA A 143 6.46 22.97 12.77
CA ALA A 143 5.67 23.31 13.94
C ALA A 143 4.47 22.38 14.16
N GLN A 144 3.62 22.25 13.14
CA GLN A 144 2.44 21.40 13.23
C GLN A 144 2.79 19.93 13.43
N ASN A 145 3.83 19.42 12.75
CA ASN A 145 4.29 18.05 12.94
C ASN A 145 4.76 17.83 14.38
N ILE A 146 5.56 18.75 14.93
CA ILE A 146 6.09 18.71 16.30
C ILE A 146 4.94 18.72 17.33
N ALA A 147 3.98 19.64 17.20
CA ALA A 147 2.84 19.71 18.10
C ALA A 147 2.02 18.42 18.09
N GLN A 148 1.73 17.88 16.90
CA GLN A 148 1.00 16.63 16.74
C GLN A 148 1.75 15.46 17.40
N VAL A 149 3.06 15.31 17.19
CA VAL A 149 3.80 14.21 17.79
C VAL A 149 3.92 14.36 19.30
N PHE A 150 4.09 15.57 19.83
CA PHE A 150 4.09 15.79 21.28
C PHE A 150 2.76 15.42 21.90
N ALA A 151 1.64 15.84 21.29
CA ALA A 151 0.31 15.44 21.74
C ALA A 151 0.12 13.92 21.73
N VAL A 152 0.62 13.23 20.69
CA VAL A 152 0.57 11.77 20.59
C VAL A 152 1.42 11.09 21.67
N LEU A 153 2.65 11.54 21.88
CA LEU A 153 3.53 10.99 22.93
C LEU A 153 2.98 11.26 24.33
N GLN A 154 2.37 12.43 24.56
CA GLN A 154 1.71 12.78 25.82
C GLN A 154 0.56 11.81 26.13
N ARG A 155 -0.32 11.56 25.15
CA ARG A 155 -1.42 10.60 25.31
C ARG A 155 -0.94 9.18 25.56
N ALA A 156 0.22 8.82 25.03
CA ALA A 156 0.86 7.53 25.29
C ALA A 156 1.67 7.48 26.59
N GLY A 157 1.77 8.60 27.32
CA GLY A 157 2.51 8.69 28.58
C GLY A 157 4.03 8.60 28.43
N ILE A 158 4.57 8.90 27.24
CA ILE A 158 6.00 8.79 26.92
C ILE A 158 6.61 10.12 26.43
N LEU A 159 5.93 11.24 26.62
CA LEU A 159 6.52 12.57 26.38
C LEU A 159 7.41 12.95 27.58
N ASN A 160 8.69 12.62 27.51
CA ASN A 160 9.73 12.99 28.48
C ASN A 160 10.83 13.83 27.80
N PRO A 161 11.73 14.47 28.56
CA PRO A 161 12.77 15.32 28.00
C PRO A 161 13.63 14.61 26.94
N GLU A 162 13.94 13.33 27.15
CA GLU A 162 14.80 12.58 26.24
C GLU A 162 14.12 12.26 24.90
N ASN A 163 12.82 11.91 24.92
CA ASN A 163 12.05 11.66 23.70
C ASN A 163 11.73 12.98 22.98
N ARG A 164 11.57 14.08 23.72
CA ARG A 164 11.42 15.42 23.14
C ARG A 164 12.68 15.82 22.38
N GLU A 165 13.84 15.74 23.04
CA GLU A 165 15.13 16.08 22.43
C GLU A 165 15.37 15.27 21.15
N ALA A 166 15.12 13.96 21.20
CA ALA A 166 15.23 13.08 20.04
C ALA A 166 14.37 13.52 18.83
N LEU A 167 13.17 14.03 19.07
CA LEU A 167 12.30 14.55 18.01
C LEU A 167 12.79 15.89 17.46
N LEU A 168 13.37 16.74 18.30
CA LEU A 168 13.84 18.08 17.94
C LEU A 168 15.19 18.07 17.22
N GLN A 169 15.99 17.02 17.39
CA GLN A 169 17.20 16.79 16.61
C GLN A 169 16.90 16.51 15.13
N HIS A 170 15.74 15.92 14.83
CA HIS A 170 15.31 15.54 13.48
C HIS A 170 13.84 15.92 13.23
N PRO A 171 13.50 17.21 13.24
CA PRO A 171 12.12 17.70 13.20
C PRO A 171 11.39 17.31 11.91
N GLU A 172 12.10 17.15 10.79
CA GLU A 172 11.58 16.67 9.51
C GLU A 172 11.13 15.20 9.56
N HIS A 173 11.70 14.41 10.46
CA HIS A 173 11.40 12.97 10.65
C HIS A 173 10.64 12.68 11.95
N ALA A 174 10.21 13.73 12.68
CA ALA A 174 9.55 13.61 13.98
C ALA A 174 8.38 12.62 13.98
N LYS A 175 7.59 12.55 12.90
CA LYS A 175 6.48 11.59 12.75
C LYS A 175 6.95 10.13 12.76
N HIS A 176 8.03 9.82 12.03
CA HIS A 176 8.60 8.47 11.98
C HIS A 176 9.18 8.06 13.34
N ILE A 177 9.94 8.97 13.97
CA ILE A 177 10.54 8.75 15.29
C ILE A 177 9.46 8.55 16.37
N ALA A 178 8.43 9.40 16.39
CA ALA A 178 7.35 9.26 17.36
C ALA A 178 6.59 7.93 17.21
N LYS A 179 6.32 7.52 15.97
CA LYS A 179 5.69 6.22 15.68
C LYS A 179 6.57 5.05 16.11
N ALA A 180 7.87 5.14 15.86
CA ALA A 180 8.86 4.18 16.31
C ALA A 180 8.88 4.07 17.85
N PHE A 181 8.85 5.19 18.59
CA PHE A 181 8.76 5.16 20.06
C PHE A 181 7.49 4.48 20.56
N LEU A 182 6.33 4.76 19.95
CA LEU A 182 5.08 4.09 20.30
C LEU A 182 5.16 2.58 20.06
N TYR A 183 5.76 2.16 18.94
CA TYR A 183 5.96 0.75 18.61
C TYR A 183 6.84 0.06 19.66
N LEU A 184 8.02 0.64 19.95
CA LEU A 184 8.92 0.09 20.97
C LEU A 184 8.30 0.09 22.36
N GLN A 185 7.56 1.14 22.73
CA GLN A 185 6.87 1.23 24.03
C GLN A 185 5.82 0.11 24.17
N ARG A 186 4.99 -0.09 23.15
CA ARG A 186 3.98 -1.16 23.13
C ARG A 186 4.60 -2.55 23.21
N ALA A 187 5.82 -2.71 22.70
CA ALA A 187 6.58 -3.95 22.77
C ALA A 187 7.47 -4.05 24.03
N ASN A 188 7.41 -3.07 24.94
CA ASN A 188 8.22 -2.97 26.16
C ASN A 188 9.74 -3.05 25.91
N ILE A 189 10.20 -2.46 24.80
CA ILE A 189 11.62 -2.41 24.41
C ILE A 189 12.10 -0.97 24.09
N LEU A 190 11.36 0.05 24.53
CA LEU A 190 11.80 1.44 24.43
C LEU A 190 12.85 1.73 25.51
N ASN A 191 14.12 1.49 25.19
CA ASN A 191 15.28 1.78 26.03
C ASN A 191 16.28 2.69 25.29
N LEU A 192 17.35 3.11 25.98
CA LEU A 192 18.37 3.99 25.41
C LEU A 192 19.01 3.38 24.14
N GLU A 193 19.39 2.11 24.22
CA GLU A 193 20.08 1.37 23.17
C GLU A 193 19.28 1.33 21.85
N ASN A 194 17.99 0.98 21.93
CA ASN A 194 17.11 0.91 20.77
C ASN A 194 16.75 2.31 20.25
N ARG A 195 16.70 3.31 21.13
CA ARG A 195 16.47 4.70 20.75
C ARG A 195 17.62 5.24 19.93
N GLU A 196 18.85 5.13 20.44
CA GLU A 196 20.06 5.59 19.75
C GLU A 196 20.20 4.93 18.38
N ALA A 197 19.93 3.62 18.29
CA ALA A 197 19.97 2.89 17.02
C ALA A 197 18.99 3.45 15.97
N MET A 198 17.78 3.85 16.38
CA MET A 198 16.80 4.46 15.46
C MET A 198 17.18 5.89 15.07
N LEU A 199 17.77 6.65 16.00
CA LEU A 199 18.17 8.04 15.75
C LEU A 199 19.39 8.16 14.82
N GLN A 200 20.15 7.09 14.63
CA GLN A 200 21.17 7.04 13.57
C GLN A 200 20.57 7.12 12.16
N HIS A 201 19.30 6.73 12.00
CA HIS A 201 18.58 6.70 10.72
C HIS A 201 17.13 7.18 10.90
N PRO A 202 16.93 8.48 11.18
CA PRO A 202 15.64 9.01 11.62
C PRO A 202 14.52 8.84 10.58
N GLN A 203 14.83 8.88 9.28
CA GLN A 203 13.83 8.63 8.23
C GLN A 203 13.32 7.18 8.21
N ASP A 204 14.12 6.23 8.68
CA ASP A 204 13.85 4.78 8.69
C ASP A 204 13.48 4.27 10.10
N ALA A 205 13.33 5.16 11.08
CA ALA A 205 13.08 4.82 12.48
C ALA A 205 11.90 3.86 12.65
N GLU A 206 10.85 4.00 11.85
CA GLU A 206 9.70 3.10 11.86
C GLU A 206 10.07 1.67 11.42
N ASN A 207 10.82 1.52 10.32
CA ASN A 207 11.25 0.22 9.81
C ASN A 207 12.17 -0.48 10.81
N ILE A 208 13.08 0.27 11.44
CA ILE A 208 13.98 -0.21 12.48
C ILE A 208 13.20 -0.67 13.72
N ALA A 209 12.23 0.12 14.18
CA ALA A 209 11.40 -0.26 15.33
C ALA A 209 10.62 -1.55 15.08
N GLU A 210 9.97 -1.68 13.92
CA GLU A 210 9.28 -2.91 13.54
C GLU A 210 10.24 -4.11 13.49
N ALA A 211 11.44 -3.91 12.93
CA ALA A 211 12.47 -4.92 12.87
C ALA A 211 12.89 -5.39 14.28
N PHE A 212 13.11 -4.48 15.23
CA PHE A 212 13.42 -4.83 16.62
C PHE A 212 12.30 -5.60 17.29
N ILE A 213 11.04 -5.27 17.00
CA ILE A 213 9.89 -6.02 17.51
C ILE A 213 9.86 -7.45 16.98
N TYR A 214 10.14 -7.66 15.68
CA TYR A 214 10.25 -9.00 15.12
C TYR A 214 11.35 -9.82 15.80
N LEU A 215 12.54 -9.22 15.97
CA LEU A 215 13.66 -9.89 16.63
C LEU A 215 13.37 -10.18 18.11
N GLN A 216 12.75 -9.24 18.83
CA GLN A 216 12.39 -9.40 20.24
C GLN A 216 11.39 -10.54 20.41
N ARG A 217 10.35 -10.60 19.57
CA ARG A 217 9.33 -11.67 19.63
C ARG A 217 9.91 -13.06 19.37
N ALA A 218 11.00 -13.13 18.61
CA ALA A 218 11.73 -14.36 18.35
C ALA A 218 12.88 -14.62 19.33
N ASN A 219 13.05 -13.77 20.35
CA ASN A 219 14.16 -13.83 21.32
C ASN A 219 15.55 -13.82 20.67
N ILE A 220 15.70 -13.08 19.57
CA ILE A 220 16.97 -12.91 18.83
C ILE A 220 17.37 -11.43 18.69
N LEU A 221 16.78 -10.52 19.47
CA LEU A 221 17.25 -9.13 19.53
C LEU A 221 18.55 -9.05 20.33
N ASN A 222 19.68 -9.14 19.64
CA ASN A 222 21.03 -9.04 20.20
C ASN A 222 21.88 -8.02 19.40
N PRO A 223 23.05 -7.59 19.91
CA PRO A 223 23.89 -6.59 19.25
C PRO A 223 24.26 -6.97 17.81
N GLU A 224 24.51 -8.24 17.53
CA GLU A 224 24.92 -8.72 16.21
C GLU A 224 23.77 -8.64 15.19
N ASN A 225 22.55 -9.01 15.58
CA ASN A 225 21.39 -8.88 14.71
C ASN A 225 21.01 -7.41 14.54
N ARG A 226 21.15 -6.59 15.58
CA ARG A 226 20.91 -5.16 15.48
C ARG A 226 21.88 -4.49 14.51
N ALA A 227 23.18 -4.74 14.65
CA ALA A 227 24.19 -4.19 13.76
C ALA A 227 23.96 -4.59 12.30
N ALA A 228 23.48 -5.82 12.05
CA ALA A 228 23.13 -6.27 10.72
C ALA A 228 21.93 -5.50 10.12
N LEU A 229 20.90 -5.18 10.92
CA LEU A 229 19.76 -4.39 10.47
C LEU A 229 20.15 -2.95 10.11
N LEU A 230 21.05 -2.35 10.90
CA LEU A 230 21.48 -0.96 10.72
C LEU A 230 22.40 -0.74 9.51
N GLN A 231 22.89 -1.80 8.86
CA GLN A 231 23.61 -1.68 7.59
C GLN A 231 22.69 -1.24 6.44
N HIS A 232 21.41 -1.59 6.52
CA HIS A 232 20.38 -1.28 5.50
C HIS A 232 19.06 -0.90 6.21
N PRO A 233 19.02 0.27 6.88
CA PRO A 233 17.90 0.69 7.72
C PRO A 233 16.55 0.73 6.98
N GLU A 234 16.56 1.11 5.71
CA GLU A 234 15.40 1.14 4.81
C GLU A 234 14.78 -0.25 4.57
N HIS A 235 15.59 -1.30 4.73
CA HIS A 235 15.21 -2.70 4.56
C HIS A 235 15.22 -3.50 5.88
N ALA A 236 15.42 -2.83 7.03
CA ALA A 236 15.56 -3.49 8.33
C ALA A 236 14.40 -4.47 8.62
N LYS A 237 13.17 -4.10 8.26
CA LYS A 237 11.99 -4.98 8.41
C LYS A 237 12.13 -6.30 7.63
N HIS A 238 12.62 -6.25 6.39
CA HIS A 238 12.80 -7.43 5.55
C HIS A 238 13.92 -8.33 6.08
N ILE A 239 15.03 -7.73 6.51
CA ILE A 239 16.14 -8.46 7.12
C ILE A 239 15.71 -9.13 8.43
N ALA A 240 14.94 -8.45 9.29
CA ALA A 240 14.46 -9.05 10.55
C ALA A 240 13.53 -10.25 10.32
N LYS A 241 12.65 -10.18 9.31
CA LYS A 241 11.84 -11.34 8.89
C LYS A 241 12.69 -12.46 8.31
N ALA A 242 13.73 -12.13 7.54
CA ALA A 242 14.69 -13.10 7.06
C ALA A 242 15.35 -13.86 8.23
N PHE A 243 15.80 -13.14 9.26
CA PHE A 243 16.36 -13.76 10.47
C PHE A 243 15.32 -14.62 11.21
N LEU A 244 14.06 -14.20 11.26
CA LEU A 244 12.98 -15.01 11.83
C LEU A 244 12.82 -16.34 11.09
N TYR A 245 12.78 -16.34 9.75
CA TYR A 245 12.68 -17.58 8.97
C TYR A 245 13.89 -18.49 9.23
N LEU A 246 15.10 -17.94 9.22
CA LEU A 246 16.32 -18.71 9.50
C LEU A 246 16.32 -19.28 10.92
N GLN A 247 15.84 -18.51 11.91
CA GLN A 247 15.78 -18.95 13.31
C GLN A 247 14.75 -20.08 13.49
N GLN A 248 13.61 -20.03 12.80
CA GLN A 248 12.55 -21.05 12.89
C GLN A 248 13.04 -22.45 12.49
N ASP A 249 13.97 -22.53 11.53
CA ASP A 249 14.60 -23.78 11.09
C ASP A 249 16.01 -23.99 11.70
N ASN A 250 16.39 -23.21 12.72
CA ASN A 250 17.67 -23.28 13.44
C ASN A 250 18.91 -23.14 12.53
N ILE A 251 18.82 -22.32 11.49
CA ILE A 251 19.91 -22.03 10.54
C ILE A 251 20.35 -20.57 10.55
N LEU A 252 19.97 -19.78 11.57
CA LEU A 252 20.46 -18.41 11.76
C LEU A 252 21.91 -18.43 12.30
N ASN A 253 22.87 -18.54 11.40
CA ASN A 253 24.31 -18.46 11.68
C ASN A 253 24.95 -17.25 10.99
N LEU A 254 26.26 -17.04 11.19
CA LEU A 254 27.00 -15.90 10.62
C LEU A 254 26.90 -15.84 9.10
N GLU A 255 27.02 -16.99 8.43
CA GLU A 255 27.06 -17.08 6.97
C GLU A 255 25.68 -16.76 6.35
N ASN A 256 24.62 -17.38 6.85
CA ASN A 256 23.26 -17.15 6.37
C ASN A 256 22.79 -15.72 6.68
N ARG A 257 23.22 -15.15 7.81
CA ARG A 257 22.98 -13.75 8.15
C ARG A 257 23.64 -12.82 7.14
N ALA A 258 24.94 -13.01 6.89
CA ALA A 258 25.70 -12.19 5.95
C ALA A 258 25.07 -12.22 4.55
N ALA A 259 24.67 -13.41 4.07
CA ALA A 259 24.01 -13.58 2.79
C ALA A 259 22.69 -12.79 2.67
N THR A 260 21.84 -12.79 3.71
CA THR A 260 20.59 -12.01 3.70
C THR A 260 20.82 -10.50 3.78
N VAL A 261 21.89 -10.06 4.46
CA VAL A 261 22.24 -8.64 4.60
C VAL A 261 22.84 -8.10 3.29
N GLN A 262 23.62 -8.90 2.57
CA GLN A 262 24.20 -8.52 1.27
C GLN A 262 23.17 -8.18 0.19
N HIS A 263 21.94 -8.72 0.30
CA HIS A 263 20.84 -8.49 -0.63
C HIS A 263 19.58 -8.06 0.14
N PRO A 264 19.58 -6.85 0.71
CA PRO A 264 18.61 -6.45 1.73
C PRO A 264 17.16 -6.40 1.21
N GLN A 265 16.96 -6.03 -0.05
CA GLN A 265 15.65 -6.02 -0.73
C GLN A 265 15.07 -7.43 -0.93
N ASP A 266 15.92 -8.45 -1.05
CA ASP A 266 15.57 -9.84 -1.33
C ASP A 266 15.80 -10.76 -0.11
N ALA A 267 16.08 -10.17 1.06
CA ALA A 267 16.47 -10.89 2.26
C ALA A 267 15.47 -11.99 2.66
N GLU A 268 14.17 -11.71 2.56
CA GLU A 268 13.11 -12.69 2.83
C GLU A 268 13.14 -13.86 1.84
N ASN A 269 13.39 -13.60 0.55
CA ASN A 269 13.46 -14.63 -0.49
C ASN A 269 14.66 -15.56 -0.27
N ILE A 270 15.82 -14.99 0.03
CA ILE A 270 17.05 -15.73 0.32
C ILE A 270 16.89 -16.59 1.58
N ALA A 271 16.35 -16.03 2.67
CA ALA A 271 16.14 -16.79 3.90
C ALA A 271 15.18 -17.96 3.70
N GLN A 272 14.05 -17.74 3.02
CA GLN A 272 13.12 -18.82 2.70
C GLN A 272 13.74 -19.86 1.78
N ALA A 273 14.60 -19.43 0.84
CA ALA A 273 15.36 -20.35 0.00
C ALA A 273 16.25 -21.28 0.85
N PHE A 274 17.01 -20.71 1.78
CA PHE A 274 17.87 -21.50 2.67
C PHE A 274 17.06 -22.45 3.56
N VAL A 275 15.88 -22.02 4.04
CA VAL A 275 14.94 -22.89 4.76
C VAL A 275 14.49 -24.06 3.88
N TYR A 276 14.10 -23.84 2.63
CA TYR A 276 13.70 -24.93 1.73
C TYR A 276 14.87 -25.89 1.43
N LEU A 277 16.06 -25.35 1.18
CA LEU A 277 17.26 -26.18 0.99
C LEU A 277 17.60 -26.99 2.25
N GLN A 278 17.44 -26.40 3.45
CA GLN A 278 17.66 -27.09 4.73
C GLN A 278 16.66 -28.24 4.91
N ARG A 279 15.37 -27.99 4.68
CA ARG A 279 14.31 -29.01 4.79
C ARG A 279 14.46 -30.15 3.79
N ALA A 280 15.08 -29.88 2.64
CA ALA A 280 15.47 -30.89 1.66
C ALA A 280 16.78 -31.61 2.00
N ASN A 281 17.51 -31.19 3.03
CA ASN A 281 18.88 -31.64 3.35
C ASN A 281 19.88 -31.42 2.20
N ILE A 282 19.75 -30.31 1.48
CA ILE A 282 20.63 -29.91 0.36
C ILE A 282 21.23 -28.50 0.55
N LEU A 283 21.18 -27.93 1.76
CA LEU A 283 21.78 -26.64 2.09
C LEU A 283 23.32 -26.74 2.19
N ASN A 284 23.99 -26.68 1.05
CA ASN A 284 25.45 -26.62 0.92
C ASN A 284 25.90 -25.32 0.24
N LEU A 285 27.21 -25.09 0.15
CA LEU A 285 27.78 -23.88 -0.44
C LEU A 285 27.30 -23.65 -1.88
N GLU A 286 27.38 -24.68 -2.71
CA GLU A 286 26.99 -24.63 -4.13
C GLU A 286 25.52 -24.20 -4.32
N ASN A 287 24.61 -24.71 -3.50
CA ASN A 287 23.20 -24.33 -3.58
C ASN A 287 22.93 -22.95 -2.99
N ARG A 288 23.68 -22.51 -1.97
CA ARG A 288 23.59 -21.13 -1.46
C ARG A 288 24.02 -20.13 -2.52
N GLU A 289 25.18 -20.34 -3.14
CA GLU A 289 25.70 -19.48 -4.20
C GLU A 289 24.72 -19.37 -5.37
N ALA A 290 24.07 -20.48 -5.75
CA ALA A 290 23.03 -20.46 -6.77
C ALA A 290 21.81 -19.59 -6.40
N MET A 291 21.41 -19.54 -5.13
CA MET A 291 20.34 -18.65 -4.68
C MET A 291 20.78 -17.19 -4.73
N LEU A 292 22.04 -16.91 -4.38
CA LEU A 292 22.60 -15.56 -4.38
C LEU A 292 22.86 -15.00 -5.78
N GLN A 293 23.01 -15.87 -6.79
CA GLN A 293 23.04 -15.46 -8.20
C GLN A 293 21.68 -14.94 -8.70
N HIS A 294 20.57 -15.36 -8.05
CA HIS A 294 19.20 -15.02 -8.44
C HIS A 294 18.36 -14.66 -7.21
N PRO A 295 18.73 -13.59 -6.46
CA PRO A 295 18.17 -13.31 -5.13
C PRO A 295 16.66 -13.09 -5.16
N GLN A 296 16.13 -12.45 -6.21
CA GLN A 296 14.70 -12.22 -6.39
C GLN A 296 13.90 -13.52 -6.57
N GLN A 297 14.46 -14.52 -7.27
CA GLN A 297 13.81 -15.81 -7.53
C GLN A 297 14.27 -16.93 -6.58
N ALA A 298 15.17 -16.63 -5.63
CA ALA A 298 15.83 -17.59 -4.75
C ALA A 298 14.84 -18.53 -4.06
N ARG A 299 13.75 -17.96 -3.52
CA ARG A 299 12.69 -18.71 -2.85
C ARG A 299 12.10 -19.78 -3.75
N ASP A 300 11.70 -19.41 -4.97
CA ASP A 300 11.01 -20.29 -5.89
C ASP A 300 11.95 -21.35 -6.46
N ILE A 301 13.20 -20.98 -6.77
CA ILE A 301 14.24 -21.93 -7.21
C ILE A 301 14.46 -23.01 -6.12
N ALA A 302 14.66 -22.60 -4.86
CA ALA A 302 14.84 -23.55 -3.77
C ALA A 302 13.59 -24.40 -3.50
N GLN A 303 12.40 -23.84 -3.69
CA GLN A 303 11.15 -24.59 -3.61
C GLN A 303 11.07 -25.66 -4.70
N VAL A 304 11.49 -25.36 -5.93
CA VAL A 304 11.61 -26.36 -7.01
C VAL A 304 12.61 -27.44 -6.61
N PHE A 305 13.78 -27.07 -6.09
CA PHE A 305 14.79 -28.04 -5.64
C PHE A 305 14.27 -28.96 -4.53
N LEU A 306 13.52 -28.43 -3.56
CA LEU A 306 12.86 -29.21 -2.52
C LEU A 306 11.96 -30.29 -3.11
N TYR A 307 11.11 -29.95 -4.08
CA TYR A 307 10.24 -30.92 -4.74
C TYR A 307 11.00 -31.91 -5.62
N LEU A 308 12.03 -31.48 -6.33
CA LEU A 308 12.92 -32.38 -7.08
C LEU A 308 13.56 -33.41 -6.14
N GLN A 309 14.03 -32.97 -4.97
CA GLN A 309 14.58 -33.85 -3.96
C GLN A 309 13.54 -34.85 -3.45
N HIS A 310 12.29 -34.40 -3.21
CA HIS A 310 11.20 -35.26 -2.76
C HIS A 310 10.87 -36.40 -3.74
N VAL A 311 11.00 -36.16 -5.05
CA VAL A 311 10.77 -37.20 -6.08
C VAL A 311 12.05 -37.94 -6.51
N GLY A 312 13.19 -37.66 -5.87
CA GLY A 312 14.49 -38.26 -6.20
C GLY A 312 15.07 -37.82 -7.56
N MET A 313 14.75 -36.60 -8.00
CA MET A 313 15.21 -36.00 -9.26
C MET A 313 16.10 -34.76 -9.07
N PHE A 314 16.58 -34.51 -7.86
CA PHE A 314 17.56 -33.46 -7.62
C PHE A 314 18.95 -33.94 -8.07
N ASP A 315 19.27 -33.67 -9.32
CA ASP A 315 20.55 -34.00 -9.95
C ASP A 315 21.14 -32.77 -10.67
N PRO A 316 22.44 -32.79 -11.06
CA PRO A 316 23.07 -31.65 -11.72
C PRO A 316 22.37 -31.20 -13.01
N LYS A 317 21.74 -32.12 -13.73
CA LYS A 317 21.06 -31.81 -15.00
C LYS A 317 19.78 -31.02 -14.75
N ASN A 318 18.92 -31.48 -13.85
CA ASN A 318 17.66 -30.80 -13.54
C ASN A 318 17.94 -29.48 -12.81
N ARG A 319 18.97 -29.43 -11.95
CA ARG A 319 19.44 -28.18 -11.34
C ARG A 319 19.85 -27.15 -12.40
N ALA A 320 20.65 -27.55 -13.39
CA ALA A 320 21.07 -26.65 -14.46
C ALA A 320 19.89 -26.13 -15.30
N VAL A 321 18.88 -26.95 -15.56
CA VAL A 321 17.67 -26.52 -16.30
C VAL A 321 16.97 -25.37 -15.57
N ILE A 322 16.76 -25.48 -14.25
CA ILE A 322 16.11 -24.42 -13.46
C ILE A 322 16.97 -23.15 -13.42
N LEU A 323 18.28 -23.29 -13.15
CA LEU A 323 19.19 -22.15 -13.04
C LEU A 323 19.41 -21.44 -14.38
N SER A 324 19.23 -22.11 -15.51
CA SER A 324 19.31 -21.48 -16.84
C SER A 324 18.11 -20.60 -17.18
N ARG A 325 17.00 -20.72 -16.43
CA ARG A 325 15.73 -20.02 -16.68
C ARG A 325 15.04 -19.60 -15.37
N PRO A 326 15.70 -18.79 -14.53
CA PRO A 326 15.19 -18.43 -13.20
C PRO A 326 13.83 -17.70 -13.26
N GLN A 327 13.53 -17.00 -14.35
CA GLN A 327 12.26 -16.29 -14.53
C GLN A 327 11.02 -17.19 -14.54
N HIS A 328 11.17 -18.50 -14.81
CA HIS A 328 10.07 -19.48 -14.76
C HIS A 328 10.03 -20.26 -13.44
N ALA A 329 10.90 -19.96 -12.48
CA ALA A 329 10.98 -20.70 -11.23
C ALA A 329 9.68 -20.63 -10.43
N GLU A 330 9.00 -19.48 -10.43
CA GLU A 330 7.71 -19.31 -9.76
C GLU A 330 6.62 -20.22 -10.35
N ASP A 331 6.48 -20.23 -11.67
CA ASP A 331 5.49 -21.05 -12.39
C ASP A 331 5.73 -22.54 -12.13
N ILE A 332 7.00 -22.97 -12.19
CA ILE A 332 7.39 -24.36 -11.88
C ILE A 332 7.13 -24.69 -10.41
N ALA A 333 7.48 -23.80 -9.47
CA ALA A 333 7.26 -24.00 -8.04
C ALA A 333 5.76 -24.13 -7.70
N ARG A 334 4.92 -23.34 -8.37
CA ARG A 334 3.46 -23.38 -8.26
C ARG A 334 2.90 -24.68 -8.86
N ALA A 335 3.36 -25.04 -10.06
CA ALA A 335 3.01 -26.30 -10.71
C ALA A 335 3.33 -27.52 -9.84
N PHE A 336 4.55 -27.60 -9.29
CA PHE A 336 4.97 -28.70 -8.42
C PHE A 336 4.14 -28.78 -7.13
N ARG A 337 3.84 -27.63 -6.52
CA ARG A 337 2.96 -27.54 -5.34
C ARG A 337 1.55 -28.05 -5.64
N ASP A 338 0.98 -27.74 -6.80
CA ASP A 338 -0.35 -28.19 -7.18
C ASP A 338 -0.39 -29.70 -7.49
N LEU A 339 0.62 -30.20 -8.20
CA LEU A 339 0.78 -31.64 -8.41
C LEU A 339 0.98 -32.38 -7.06
N HIS A 340 1.73 -31.80 -6.13
CA HIS A 340 1.95 -32.37 -4.81
C HIS A 340 0.65 -32.43 -4.00
N ARG A 341 -0.12 -31.33 -3.96
CA ARG A 341 -1.44 -31.26 -3.30
C ARG A 341 -2.44 -32.25 -3.87
N THR A 342 -2.37 -32.52 -5.17
CA THR A 342 -3.22 -33.49 -5.85
C THR A 342 -2.66 -34.92 -5.85
N ARG A 343 -1.54 -35.15 -5.15
CA ARG A 343 -0.88 -36.46 -5.00
C ARG A 343 -0.49 -37.11 -6.33
N ILE A 344 -0.19 -36.30 -7.34
CA ILE A 344 0.28 -36.73 -8.66
C ILE A 344 1.69 -36.20 -8.97
N LEU A 345 2.38 -35.59 -8.01
CA LEU A 345 3.79 -35.25 -8.18
C LEU A 345 4.63 -36.54 -8.21
N ASN A 346 5.17 -36.87 -9.38
CA ASN A 346 6.02 -38.03 -9.62
C ASN A 346 7.05 -37.68 -10.70
N GLN A 347 8.02 -38.58 -10.94
CA GLN A 347 9.12 -38.32 -11.85
C GLN A 347 8.69 -38.05 -13.31
N ALA A 348 7.64 -38.73 -13.77
CA ALA A 348 7.11 -38.52 -15.11
C ALA A 348 6.57 -37.10 -15.24
N ASN A 349 5.70 -36.68 -14.32
CA ASN A 349 5.11 -35.33 -14.37
C ASN A 349 6.16 -34.22 -14.18
N VAL A 350 7.16 -34.44 -13.32
CA VAL A 350 8.29 -33.51 -13.15
C VAL A 350 9.10 -33.36 -14.42
N THR A 351 9.49 -34.47 -15.06
CA THR A 351 10.24 -34.45 -16.34
C THR A 351 9.51 -33.63 -17.40
N LEU A 352 8.20 -33.82 -17.49
CA LEU A 352 7.34 -33.13 -18.45
C LEU A 352 7.27 -31.62 -18.20
N LEU A 353 7.10 -31.22 -16.94
CA LEU A 353 7.06 -29.80 -16.57
C LEU A 353 8.40 -29.11 -16.80
N LEU A 354 9.54 -29.78 -16.55
CA LEU A 354 10.86 -29.21 -16.82
C LEU A 354 11.12 -29.00 -18.33
N GLN A 355 10.57 -29.85 -19.19
CA GLN A 355 10.65 -29.67 -20.65
C GLN A 355 9.83 -28.47 -21.14
N HIS A 356 8.73 -28.15 -20.46
CA HIS A 356 7.79 -27.10 -20.83
C HIS A 356 7.62 -26.06 -19.70
N ALA A 357 8.75 -25.61 -19.15
CA ALA A 357 8.81 -24.69 -18.00
C ALA A 357 7.88 -23.47 -18.11
N GLN A 358 7.79 -22.87 -19.30
CA GLN A 358 6.98 -21.67 -19.57
C GLN A 358 5.45 -21.89 -19.54
N TYR A 359 4.99 -23.15 -19.48
CA TYR A 359 3.58 -23.54 -19.39
C TYR A 359 3.33 -24.48 -18.21
N ALA A 360 4.26 -24.49 -17.24
CA ALA A 360 4.27 -25.49 -16.19
C ALA A 360 3.00 -25.42 -15.32
N GLU A 361 2.53 -24.20 -15.03
CA GLU A 361 1.33 -23.98 -14.22
C GLU A 361 0.08 -24.52 -14.92
N GLU A 362 -0.12 -24.19 -16.20
CA GLU A 362 -1.31 -24.58 -16.95
C GLU A 362 -1.38 -26.08 -17.17
N ILE A 363 -0.22 -26.71 -17.45
CA ILE A 363 -0.11 -28.17 -17.55
C ILE A 363 -0.45 -28.82 -16.19
N ALA A 364 0.11 -28.31 -15.08
CA ALA A 364 -0.16 -28.87 -13.76
C ALA A 364 -1.63 -28.69 -13.34
N ARG A 365 -2.23 -27.53 -13.63
CA ARG A 365 -3.64 -27.25 -13.39
C ARG A 365 -4.53 -28.19 -14.22
N ALA A 366 -4.23 -28.40 -15.50
CA ALA A 366 -4.93 -29.35 -16.34
C ALA A 366 -4.83 -30.77 -15.75
N PHE A 367 -3.63 -31.23 -15.38
CA PHE A 367 -3.45 -32.55 -14.79
C PHE A 367 -4.21 -32.71 -13.47
N ALA A 368 -4.20 -31.71 -12.60
CA ALA A 368 -4.97 -31.70 -11.37
C ALA A 368 -6.48 -31.84 -11.61
N LEU A 369 -7.03 -31.17 -12.64
CA LEU A 369 -8.44 -31.24 -13.00
C LEU A 369 -8.81 -32.60 -13.59
N LEU A 370 -7.98 -33.12 -14.50
CA LEU A 370 -8.15 -34.47 -15.05
C LEU A 370 -8.08 -35.54 -13.95
N GLN A 371 -7.18 -35.38 -12.97
CA GLN A 371 -7.08 -36.30 -11.84
C GLN A 371 -8.35 -36.28 -10.99
N ARG A 372 -8.92 -35.09 -10.73
CA ARG A 372 -10.19 -34.95 -10.00
C ARG A 372 -11.37 -35.58 -10.75
N ALA A 373 -11.38 -35.48 -12.07
CA ALA A 373 -12.35 -36.14 -12.94
C ALA A 373 -12.05 -37.64 -13.16
N SER A 374 -10.98 -38.17 -12.56
CA SER A 374 -10.53 -39.57 -12.71
C SER A 374 -10.24 -39.99 -14.16
N ILE A 375 -9.79 -39.05 -14.99
CA ILE A 375 -9.43 -39.25 -16.40
C ILE A 375 -7.96 -38.88 -16.70
N LEU A 376 -7.10 -38.76 -15.68
CA LEU A 376 -5.66 -38.50 -15.90
C LEU A 376 -4.92 -39.79 -16.25
N THR A 377 -4.98 -40.21 -17.51
CA THR A 377 -4.23 -41.37 -18.04
C THR A 377 -2.88 -40.95 -18.67
N PRO A 378 -1.92 -41.87 -18.87
CA PRO A 378 -0.70 -41.59 -19.61
C PRO A 378 -0.95 -41.02 -21.02
N GLU A 379 -1.99 -41.50 -21.70
CA GLU A 379 -2.38 -41.07 -23.04
C GLU A 379 -2.88 -39.63 -23.02
N ASN A 380 -3.74 -39.28 -22.06
CA ASN A 380 -4.24 -37.90 -21.90
C ASN A 380 -3.12 -36.92 -21.51
N ARG A 381 -2.13 -37.36 -20.72
CA ARG A 381 -0.92 -36.56 -20.46
C ARG A 381 -0.15 -36.29 -21.75
N ALA A 382 0.13 -37.34 -22.52
CA ALA A 382 0.85 -37.21 -23.79
C ALA A 382 0.10 -36.31 -24.78
N ALA A 383 -1.23 -36.42 -24.86
CA ALA A 383 -2.05 -35.62 -25.76
C ALA A 383 -2.02 -34.11 -25.43
N ILE A 384 -2.13 -33.75 -24.15
CA ILE A 384 -1.97 -32.35 -23.72
C ILE A 384 -0.59 -31.81 -24.13
N LEU A 385 0.44 -32.65 -24.05
CA LEU A 385 1.82 -32.27 -24.34
C LEU A 385 2.18 -32.24 -25.82
N GLN A 386 1.35 -32.77 -26.72
CA GLN A 386 1.54 -32.52 -28.15
C GLN A 386 1.33 -31.05 -28.52
N HIS A 387 0.67 -30.28 -27.65
CA HIS A 387 0.33 -28.89 -27.88
C HIS A 387 0.75 -27.97 -26.73
N PRO A 388 2.05 -27.93 -26.35
CA PRO A 388 2.50 -27.18 -25.18
C PRO A 388 2.27 -25.67 -25.36
N LYS A 389 2.42 -25.15 -26.60
CA LYS A 389 2.09 -23.75 -26.93
C LYS A 389 0.62 -23.39 -26.74
N ARG A 390 -0.26 -24.40 -26.73
CA ARG A 390 -1.71 -24.25 -26.55
C ARG A 390 -2.16 -24.68 -25.15
N ALA A 391 -1.22 -24.98 -24.25
CA ALA A 391 -1.52 -25.43 -22.89
C ALA A 391 -2.37 -24.40 -22.12
N VAL A 392 -2.19 -23.10 -22.42
CA VAL A 392 -2.99 -22.02 -21.82
C VAL A 392 -4.46 -22.11 -22.24
N GLY A 393 -4.75 -22.12 -23.54
CA GLY A 393 -6.12 -22.24 -24.06
C GLY A 393 -6.76 -23.58 -23.70
N LEU A 394 -6.01 -24.67 -23.80
CA LEU A 394 -6.48 -26.02 -23.48
C LEU A 394 -6.73 -26.19 -21.97
N GLY A 395 -5.82 -25.70 -21.12
CA GLY A 395 -5.98 -25.74 -19.66
C GLY A 395 -7.18 -24.93 -19.18
N SER A 396 -7.39 -23.76 -19.77
CA SER A 396 -8.55 -22.89 -19.50
C SER A 396 -9.87 -23.53 -19.97
N ALA A 397 -9.86 -24.21 -21.12
CA ALA A 397 -11.00 -24.98 -21.61
C ALA A 397 -11.34 -26.17 -20.70
N ILE A 398 -10.34 -26.96 -20.28
CA ILE A 398 -10.49 -28.05 -19.31
C ILE A 398 -11.06 -27.51 -17.99
N TYR A 399 -10.57 -26.36 -17.53
CA TYR A 399 -11.08 -25.71 -16.33
C TYR A 399 -12.55 -25.26 -16.47
N ALA A 400 -12.94 -24.69 -17.60
CA ALA A 400 -14.33 -24.30 -17.86
C ALA A 400 -15.28 -25.51 -17.84
N LEU A 401 -14.88 -26.63 -18.45
CA LEU A 401 -15.63 -27.89 -18.39
C LEU A 401 -15.72 -28.45 -16.96
N ALA A 402 -14.61 -28.42 -16.22
CA ALA A 402 -14.57 -28.88 -14.83
C ALA A 402 -15.50 -28.05 -13.93
N ARG A 403 -15.50 -26.72 -14.10
CA ARG A 403 -16.40 -25.81 -13.37
C ARG A 403 -17.86 -26.02 -13.75
N GLY A 404 -18.11 -26.39 -15.01
CA GLY A 404 -19.41 -26.84 -15.49
C GLY A 404 -19.85 -28.20 -14.94
N LYS A 405 -18.95 -28.94 -14.27
CA LYS A 405 -19.15 -30.35 -13.84
C LYS A 405 -19.45 -31.30 -15.00
N ILE A 406 -18.88 -31.01 -16.16
CA ILE A 406 -19.06 -31.78 -17.42
C ILE A 406 -17.71 -32.24 -18.00
N LEU A 407 -16.64 -32.19 -17.20
CA LEU A 407 -15.34 -32.73 -17.61
C LEU A 407 -15.37 -34.25 -17.51
N ASP A 408 -15.45 -34.91 -18.66
CA ASP A 408 -15.34 -36.35 -18.85
C ASP A 408 -14.41 -36.65 -20.05
N GLN A 409 -14.15 -37.94 -20.32
CA GLN A 409 -13.26 -38.35 -21.41
C GLN A 409 -13.79 -37.88 -22.78
N GLY A 410 -15.09 -37.99 -23.03
CA GLY A 410 -15.66 -37.64 -24.33
C GLY A 410 -15.55 -36.15 -24.65
N ASN A 411 -15.72 -35.29 -23.65
CA ASN A 411 -15.52 -33.85 -23.79
C ASN A 411 -14.04 -33.49 -23.87
N LEU A 412 -13.15 -34.20 -23.16
CA LEU A 412 -11.71 -34.03 -23.31
C LEU A 412 -11.24 -34.40 -24.72
N ASP A 413 -11.71 -35.51 -25.29
CA ASP A 413 -11.36 -35.96 -26.65
C ASP A 413 -11.70 -34.90 -27.69
N LYS A 414 -12.85 -34.23 -27.54
CA LYS A 414 -13.24 -33.10 -28.41
C LYS A 414 -12.28 -31.91 -28.29
N LEU A 415 -11.83 -31.57 -27.07
CA LEU A 415 -10.84 -30.51 -26.88
C LEU A 415 -9.49 -30.88 -27.51
N LEU A 416 -9.07 -32.15 -27.39
CA LEU A 416 -7.80 -32.64 -27.91
C LEU A 416 -7.81 -32.82 -29.44
N ALA A 417 -8.98 -33.04 -30.05
CA ALA A 417 -9.13 -33.10 -31.50
C ALA A 417 -8.89 -31.73 -32.18
N GLU A 418 -9.33 -30.65 -31.55
CA GLU A 418 -9.19 -29.27 -32.06
C GLU A 418 -8.64 -28.31 -30.97
N PRO A 419 -7.36 -28.46 -30.56
CA PRO A 419 -6.83 -27.74 -29.41
C PRO A 419 -6.74 -26.21 -29.62
N THR A 420 -6.66 -25.75 -30.88
CA THR A 420 -6.73 -24.34 -31.27
C THR A 420 -8.11 -23.71 -31.01
N ARG A 421 -9.17 -24.52 -30.95
CA ARG A 421 -10.55 -24.09 -30.69
C ARG A 421 -11.05 -24.54 -29.32
N ALA A 422 -10.16 -25.01 -28.44
CA ALA A 422 -10.53 -25.61 -27.16
C ALA A 422 -11.47 -24.74 -26.32
N LEU A 423 -11.21 -23.42 -26.22
CA LEU A 423 -12.08 -22.51 -25.47
C LEU A 423 -13.49 -22.35 -26.08
N LEU A 424 -13.58 -22.32 -27.42
CA LEU A 424 -14.86 -22.27 -28.11
C LEU A 424 -15.64 -23.57 -27.90
N ILE A 425 -14.99 -24.72 -28.07
CA ILE A 425 -15.58 -26.04 -27.86
C ILE A 425 -16.05 -26.19 -26.42
N ALA A 426 -15.24 -25.78 -25.43
CA ALA A 426 -15.64 -25.84 -24.03
C ALA A 426 -16.91 -25.01 -23.76
N ARG A 427 -17.05 -23.84 -24.40
CA ARG A 427 -18.25 -23.02 -24.31
C ARG A 427 -19.46 -23.68 -24.99
N GLU A 428 -19.29 -24.22 -26.19
CA GLU A 428 -20.35 -24.94 -26.93
C GLU A 428 -20.87 -26.16 -26.17
N LEU A 429 -19.98 -26.85 -25.44
CA LEU A 429 -20.33 -27.97 -24.58
C LEU A 429 -21.02 -27.56 -23.26
N GLY A 430 -21.19 -26.26 -23.00
CA GLY A 430 -21.82 -25.74 -21.78
C GLY A 430 -20.86 -25.53 -20.60
N GLY A 431 -19.56 -25.42 -20.86
CA GLY A 431 -18.55 -25.09 -19.87
C GLY A 431 -18.81 -23.73 -19.23
N LYS A 432 -18.47 -23.60 -17.93
CA LYS A 432 -18.65 -22.36 -17.19
C LYS A 432 -17.35 -21.57 -17.18
N ALA A 433 -17.33 -20.50 -17.98
CA ALA A 433 -16.21 -19.57 -18.07
C ALA A 433 -15.91 -18.92 -16.72
N ASP A 434 -14.62 -18.68 -16.45
CA ASP A 434 -14.17 -17.87 -15.33
C ASP A 434 -13.77 -16.49 -15.82
N THR A 435 -14.52 -15.49 -15.38
CA THR A 435 -14.35 -14.10 -15.82
C THR A 435 -13.04 -13.49 -15.34
N TYR A 436 -12.33 -14.14 -14.42
CA TYR A 436 -11.00 -13.73 -13.94
C TYR A 436 -9.86 -14.52 -14.58
N ASP A 437 -10.13 -15.54 -15.39
CA ASP A 437 -9.09 -16.28 -16.10
C ASP A 437 -8.61 -15.45 -17.31
N PRO A 438 -7.31 -15.07 -17.39
CA PRO A 438 -6.83 -14.17 -18.42
C PRO A 438 -7.05 -14.68 -19.85
N ALA A 439 -6.90 -15.99 -20.08
CA ALA A 439 -7.11 -16.57 -21.41
C ALA A 439 -8.59 -16.53 -21.82
N ILE A 440 -9.51 -16.66 -20.86
CA ILE A 440 -10.95 -16.51 -21.08
C ILE A 440 -11.32 -15.04 -21.32
N GLN A 441 -10.66 -14.09 -20.65
CA GLN A 441 -10.82 -12.66 -20.93
C GLN A 441 -10.39 -12.33 -22.36
N ASP A 442 -9.17 -12.73 -22.74
CA ASP A 442 -8.65 -12.57 -24.10
C ASP A 442 -9.61 -13.17 -25.14
N PHE A 443 -10.11 -14.39 -24.88
CA PHE A 443 -11.12 -15.05 -25.72
C PHE A 443 -12.40 -14.21 -25.87
N ASN A 444 -12.97 -13.72 -24.78
CA ASN A 444 -14.21 -12.94 -24.81
C ASN A 444 -14.02 -11.60 -25.52
N GLU A 445 -12.88 -10.94 -25.33
CA GLU A 445 -12.57 -9.69 -26.01
C GLU A 445 -12.40 -9.87 -27.52
N ILE A 446 -11.65 -10.90 -27.94
CA ILE A 446 -11.48 -11.24 -29.36
C ILE A 446 -12.83 -11.56 -30.00
N GLN A 447 -13.67 -12.34 -29.31
CA GLN A 447 -15.01 -12.69 -29.80
C GLN A 447 -15.91 -11.45 -29.91
N ASN A 448 -15.96 -10.61 -28.88
CA ASN A 448 -16.76 -9.38 -28.89
C ASN A 448 -16.30 -8.43 -30.00
N ALA A 449 -15.00 -8.29 -30.22
CA ALA A 449 -14.45 -7.53 -31.33
C ALA A 449 -14.91 -8.12 -32.68
N ALA A 450 -14.74 -9.42 -32.90
CA ALA A 450 -15.17 -10.09 -34.12
C ALA A 450 -16.67 -9.92 -34.40
N CYS A 451 -17.53 -10.07 -33.38
CA CYS A 451 -18.98 -9.88 -33.50
C CYS A 451 -19.37 -8.43 -33.80
N PHE A 452 -18.74 -7.45 -33.12
CA PHE A 452 -18.98 -6.02 -33.38
C PHE A 452 -18.68 -5.65 -34.83
N PHE A 453 -17.59 -6.18 -35.38
CA PHE A 453 -17.20 -5.93 -36.76
C PHE A 453 -18.13 -6.61 -37.77
N HIS A 454 -18.58 -7.85 -37.52
CA HIS A 454 -19.56 -8.52 -38.38
C HIS A 454 -20.88 -7.74 -38.50
N CYS A 455 -21.32 -7.09 -37.41
CA CYS A 455 -22.50 -6.23 -37.43
C CYS A 455 -22.31 -4.92 -38.21
N SER A 456 -21.08 -4.57 -38.60
CA SER A 456 -20.71 -3.24 -39.13
C SER A 456 -20.33 -3.18 -40.62
N ASN A 457 -20.02 -4.29 -41.32
CA ASN A 457 -19.99 -4.40 -42.80
C ASN A 457 -19.54 -5.81 -43.32
N ALA A 458 -20.06 -6.21 -44.49
CA ALA A 458 -19.97 -7.55 -45.11
C ALA A 458 -18.68 -7.85 -45.91
N SER A 459 -17.53 -8.01 -45.25
CA SER A 459 -16.30 -8.50 -45.88
C SER A 459 -15.71 -9.71 -45.14
N THR A 460 -15.37 -10.76 -45.88
CA THR A 460 -14.78 -12.04 -45.43
C THR A 460 -13.31 -11.94 -45.00
N ILE A 461 -12.73 -10.74 -44.98
CA ILE A 461 -11.32 -10.52 -44.66
C ILE A 461 -11.22 -9.72 -43.35
N LEU A 462 -10.60 -10.32 -42.32
CA LEU A 462 -10.35 -9.67 -41.02
C LEU A 462 -9.68 -8.29 -41.23
N PRO A 463 -10.27 -7.18 -40.75
CA PRO A 463 -9.69 -5.85 -40.88
C PRO A 463 -8.31 -5.73 -40.20
N PRO A 464 -7.44 -4.81 -40.66
CA PRO A 464 -6.11 -4.59 -40.07
C PRO A 464 -6.13 -4.31 -38.56
N GLU A 465 -7.19 -3.68 -38.05
CA GLU A 465 -7.38 -3.35 -36.63
C GLU A 465 -7.68 -4.60 -35.79
N ILE A 466 -8.49 -5.54 -36.30
CA ILE A 466 -8.68 -6.83 -35.64
C ILE A 466 -7.41 -7.66 -35.74
N ARG A 467 -6.70 -7.65 -36.88
CA ARG A 467 -5.39 -8.32 -36.97
C ARG A 467 -4.38 -7.73 -35.99
N ALA A 468 -4.39 -6.41 -35.79
CA ALA A 468 -3.54 -5.74 -34.80
C ALA A 468 -3.94 -6.09 -33.36
N LYS A 469 -5.24 -6.22 -33.05
CA LYS A 469 -5.72 -6.70 -31.75
C LYS A 469 -5.45 -8.19 -31.51
N ILE A 470 -5.68 -9.04 -32.50
CA ILE A 470 -5.29 -10.46 -32.46
C ILE A 470 -3.76 -10.56 -32.35
N ALA A 471 -2.98 -9.68 -32.98
CA ALA A 471 -1.52 -9.68 -32.89
C ALA A 471 -1.02 -9.18 -31.53
N ALA A 472 -1.71 -8.20 -30.94
CA ALA A 472 -1.47 -7.73 -29.58
C ALA A 472 -1.85 -8.78 -28.53
N HIS A 473 -2.96 -9.50 -28.72
CA HIS A 473 -3.40 -10.57 -27.83
C HIS A 473 -2.65 -11.88 -28.05
N ALA A 474 -2.10 -12.11 -29.25
CA ALA A 474 -1.12 -13.17 -29.53
C ALA A 474 0.25 -12.90 -28.89
N ALA A 475 0.51 -11.66 -28.48
CA ALA A 475 1.58 -11.32 -27.55
C ALA A 475 1.13 -11.39 -26.07
N GLY A 476 -0.15 -11.70 -25.81
CA GLY A 476 -0.77 -11.97 -24.51
C GLY A 476 -0.76 -13.46 -24.15
N ASN A 477 -1.84 -13.98 -23.52
CA ASN A 477 -1.85 -15.34 -22.97
C ASN A 477 -2.24 -16.43 -23.98
N LEU A 478 -2.95 -16.08 -25.05
CA LEU A 478 -3.33 -17.00 -26.13
C LEU A 478 -2.34 -16.94 -27.29
N ASP A 479 -2.10 -18.07 -27.96
CA ASP A 479 -1.31 -18.07 -29.18
C ASP A 479 -2.09 -17.49 -30.38
N TRP A 480 -1.38 -16.97 -31.37
CA TRP A 480 -1.96 -16.35 -32.57
C TRP A 480 -2.94 -17.27 -33.31
N GLU A 481 -2.65 -18.58 -33.39
CA GLU A 481 -3.53 -19.50 -34.12
C GLU A 481 -4.83 -19.72 -33.37
N SER A 482 -4.78 -19.81 -32.03
CA SER A 482 -5.97 -19.89 -31.18
C SER A 482 -6.80 -18.62 -31.28
N ALA A 483 -6.16 -17.45 -31.17
CA ALA A 483 -6.81 -16.15 -31.30
C ALA A 483 -7.47 -15.96 -32.68
N PHE A 484 -6.78 -16.36 -33.75
CA PHE A 484 -7.31 -16.32 -35.11
C PHE A 484 -8.50 -17.28 -35.30
N ALA A 485 -8.40 -18.52 -34.82
CA ALA A 485 -9.47 -19.50 -34.91
C ALA A 485 -10.75 -19.03 -34.21
N ILE A 486 -10.63 -18.38 -33.04
CA ILE A 486 -11.74 -17.78 -32.30
C ILE A 486 -12.41 -16.68 -33.13
N ALA A 487 -11.61 -15.78 -33.72
CA ALA A 487 -12.11 -14.68 -34.54
C ALA A 487 -12.85 -15.18 -35.78
N THR A 488 -12.28 -16.13 -36.52
CA THR A 488 -12.91 -16.70 -37.73
C THR A 488 -14.20 -17.45 -37.41
N ALA A 489 -14.22 -18.26 -36.34
CA ALA A 489 -15.43 -18.98 -35.95
C ALA A 489 -16.57 -18.02 -35.55
N SER A 490 -16.24 -16.91 -34.90
CA SER A 490 -17.22 -15.90 -34.48
C SER A 490 -17.86 -15.15 -35.67
N LEU A 491 -17.14 -15.02 -36.80
CA LEU A 491 -17.67 -14.46 -38.04
C LEU A 491 -18.63 -15.44 -38.73
N ASN A 492 -18.32 -16.74 -38.76
CA ASN A 492 -19.13 -17.76 -39.42
C ASN A 492 -20.48 -18.03 -38.71
N VAL A 493 -20.56 -17.83 -37.39
CA VAL A 493 -21.83 -17.98 -36.62
C VAL A 493 -22.82 -16.84 -36.92
N GLY A 494 -22.34 -15.70 -37.42
CA GLY A 494 -23.18 -14.58 -37.86
C GLY A 494 -23.94 -14.88 -39.15
N ASP A 495 -23.29 -15.52 -40.13
CA ASP A 495 -23.89 -15.90 -41.42
C ASP A 495 -25.02 -16.94 -41.27
N ALA A 496 -24.91 -17.86 -40.30
CA ALA A 496 -25.97 -18.84 -40.03
C ALA A 496 -27.24 -18.22 -39.40
N ARG A 497 -27.14 -17.02 -38.80
CA ARG A 497 -28.30 -16.32 -38.21
C ARG A 497 -29.00 -15.37 -39.17
N THR A 498 -28.38 -14.98 -40.27
CA THR A 498 -28.99 -14.13 -41.30
C THR A 498 -29.82 -14.92 -42.32
N GLU A 499 -29.58 -16.22 -42.49
CA GLU A 499 -30.41 -17.08 -43.36
C GLU A 499 -31.79 -17.42 -42.75
N ASP A 500 -31.95 -17.40 -41.42
CA ASP A 500 -33.21 -17.75 -40.75
C ASP A 500 -34.18 -16.56 -40.56
N ALA A 501 -33.80 -15.34 -40.94
CA ALA A 501 -34.63 -14.14 -40.86
C ALA A 501 -35.39 -13.81 -42.16
N GLY A 502 -35.29 -14.67 -43.17
CA GLY A 502 -35.82 -14.46 -44.52
C GLY A 502 -37.18 -15.09 -44.81
N ALA A 503 -38.09 -15.28 -43.84
CA ALA A 503 -39.47 -15.68 -44.15
C ALA A 503 -40.46 -15.28 -43.03
N SER A 504 -41.17 -14.14 -43.17
CA SER A 504 -42.64 -14.08 -43.11
C SER A 504 -43.23 -12.65 -43.16
N THR A 505 -44.20 -12.48 -44.09
CA THR A 505 -45.42 -11.63 -44.07
C THR A 505 -45.40 -10.09 -44.17
N THR A 506 -45.60 -9.62 -45.41
CA THR A 506 -46.73 -8.81 -45.95
C THR A 506 -47.48 -7.77 -45.09
N TYR A 507 -47.69 -6.56 -45.62
CA TYR A 507 -49.02 -5.97 -45.94
C TYR A 507 -48.90 -4.63 -46.69
N GLY A 508 -49.78 -4.38 -47.68
CA GLY A 508 -49.99 -3.06 -48.27
C GLY A 508 -50.75 -3.06 -49.61
N ALA A 509 -52.09 -3.03 -49.55
CA ALA A 509 -53.00 -2.62 -50.64
C ALA A 509 -52.67 -1.20 -51.13
N GLY A 510 -53.02 -0.70 -52.31
CA GLY A 510 -53.83 -1.16 -53.43
C GLY A 510 -53.88 -0.01 -54.45
N GLY A 511 -54.29 -0.28 -55.69
CA GLY A 511 -54.54 0.77 -56.69
C GLY A 511 -54.18 0.39 -58.12
N ALA A 512 -55.16 -0.18 -58.84
CA ALA A 512 -55.27 -0.03 -60.29
C ALA A 512 -56.14 1.23 -60.56
N PRO A 513 -56.00 1.95 -61.69
CA PRO A 513 -56.30 1.48 -63.05
C PRO A 513 -55.21 1.97 -64.05
N SER A 514 -55.11 1.70 -65.36
CA SER A 514 -55.84 0.99 -66.42
C SER A 514 -55.03 1.25 -67.71
N LEU A 515 -55.07 0.35 -68.71
CA LEU A 515 -55.04 0.62 -70.18
C LEU A 515 -53.83 1.46 -70.69
N SER A 516 -53.00 1.03 -71.63
CA SER A 516 -53.30 0.33 -72.88
C SER A 516 -51.97 -0.01 -73.58
N ALA A 517 -51.91 -1.20 -74.18
CA ALA A 517 -51.04 -1.55 -75.32
C ALA A 517 -51.26 -0.54 -76.50
N PRO A 518 -50.46 -0.51 -77.60
CA PRO A 518 -49.60 -1.58 -78.10
C PRO A 518 -48.26 -1.15 -78.75
N ARG A 519 -47.24 -2.00 -78.64
CA ARG A 519 -46.74 -2.90 -79.71
C ARG A 519 -45.53 -3.67 -79.21
#